data_AF-A0A7Y4ULH8-F1
#
_entry.id   AF-A0A7Y4ULH8-F1
#
_cell.length_a   1.000
_cell.length_b   1.000
_cell.length_c   1.000
_cell.angle_alpha   90.00
_cell.angle_beta   90.00
_cell.angle_gamma   90.00
#
_symmetry.space_group_name_H-M   'P 1'
#
loop_
_entity.id
_entity.type
_entity.pdbx_description
1 polymer ?
#
loop_
_entity_poly.entity_id
_entity_poly.type
_entity_poly.pdbx_seq_one_letter_code
_entity_poly.pdbx_strand_id
1 'polypeptide(L)'
;MTVQKRHQFKSNWPIPDMFMLELGRMTTLWGSLESTITLNIGVLAGYEKMFDSRALILLAHSNFQQRLHMLGSLCEFLLVDYPQLASYESVVKKIEAAQKARNKYAHNSVVFNEETGKMNTSSFSSRGKLKLNTEDVELCHIQEASSKIHEAMCALHALVTTKEMKPLWERDI
;
A
#
# COMPACT_ATOMS: atom_id res chain seq x y z
N MET A 1 -15.08 6.35 41.43
CA MET A 1 -14.25 5.64 40.43
C MET A 1 -15.09 5.46 39.18
N THR A 2 -14.78 6.19 38.10
CA THR A 2 -15.51 6.09 36.84
C THR A 2 -15.14 4.78 36.17
N VAL A 3 -16.08 3.84 36.10
CA VAL A 3 -15.89 2.56 35.42
C VAL A 3 -15.74 2.86 33.93
N GLN A 4 -14.54 2.70 33.39
CA GLN A 4 -14.28 2.87 31.97
C GLN A 4 -15.08 1.82 31.20
N LYS A 5 -16.01 2.24 30.35
CA LYS A 5 -16.87 1.31 29.60
C LYS A 5 -16.05 0.66 28.49
N ARG A 6 -16.33 -0.63 28.21
CA ARG A 6 -15.80 -1.34 27.04
C ARG A 6 -16.03 -0.49 25.77
N HIS A 7 -14.99 -0.33 24.94
CA HIS A 7 -14.97 0.53 23.73
C HIS A 7 -14.88 2.05 23.95
N GLN A 8 -14.66 2.52 25.17
CA GLN A 8 -14.28 3.92 25.44
C GLN A 8 -12.77 4.03 25.65
N PHE A 9 -12.04 4.30 24.56
CA PHE A 9 -10.59 4.51 24.60
C PHE A 9 -10.25 5.94 25.02
N LYS A 10 -9.08 6.11 25.62
CA LYS A 10 -8.54 7.45 25.92
C LYS A 10 -8.19 8.15 24.60
N SER A 11 -8.28 9.48 24.57
CA SER A 11 -7.71 10.26 23.46
C SER A 11 -6.21 10.00 23.36
N ASN A 12 -5.66 10.06 22.13
CA ASN A 12 -4.25 9.79 21.86
C ASN A 12 -3.78 8.38 22.26
N TRP A 13 -4.68 7.39 22.25
CA TRP A 13 -4.34 5.99 22.47
C TRP A 13 -4.62 5.15 21.21
N PRO A 14 -3.70 4.24 20.80
CA PRO A 14 -2.41 3.92 21.44
C PRO A 14 -1.30 4.94 21.18
N ILE A 15 -1.49 5.85 20.23
CA ILE A 15 -0.57 6.93 19.85
C ILE A 15 -1.40 8.18 19.53
N PRO A 16 -0.79 9.38 19.34
CA PRO A 16 -1.53 10.60 19.06
C PRO A 16 -2.49 10.47 17.87
N ASP A 17 -3.69 11.06 17.99
CA ASP A 17 -4.81 10.84 17.07
C ASP A 17 -4.46 11.18 15.61
N MET A 18 -3.61 12.19 15.38
CA MET A 18 -3.14 12.56 14.04
C MET A 18 -2.33 11.44 13.37
N PHE A 19 -1.50 10.72 14.13
CA PHE A 19 -0.76 9.57 13.61
C PHE A 19 -1.70 8.39 13.38
N MET A 20 -2.67 8.15 14.26
CA MET A 20 -3.71 7.13 14.05
C MET A 20 -4.50 7.38 12.77
N LEU A 21 -4.88 8.63 12.51
CA LEU A 21 -5.58 9.03 11.29
C LEU A 21 -4.76 8.70 10.04
N GLU A 22 -3.49 9.10 10.00
CA GLU A 22 -2.64 8.86 8.84
C GLU A 22 -2.27 7.38 8.65
N LEU A 23 -2.05 6.62 9.73
CA LEU A 23 -1.90 5.17 9.65
C LEU A 23 -3.17 4.49 9.11
N GLY A 24 -4.35 4.98 9.53
CA GLY A 24 -5.64 4.53 9.00
C GLY A 24 -5.77 4.79 7.51
N ARG A 25 -5.49 6.02 7.06
CA ARG A 25 -5.49 6.41 5.63
C ARG A 25 -4.54 5.54 4.82
N MET A 26 -3.30 5.40 5.27
CA MET A 26 -2.29 4.56 4.61
C MET A 26 -2.77 3.11 4.49
N THR A 27 -3.35 2.55 5.55
CA THR A 27 -3.83 1.16 5.58
C THR A 27 -5.02 0.95 4.63
N THR A 28 -5.98 1.87 4.62
CA THR A 28 -7.13 1.82 3.70
C THR A 28 -6.69 1.96 2.25
N LEU A 29 -5.82 2.92 1.93
CA LEU A 29 -5.25 3.10 0.59
C LEU A 29 -4.51 1.86 0.12
N TRP A 30 -3.70 1.25 1.00
CA TRP A 30 -3.00 0.01 0.69
C TRP A 30 -3.96 -1.12 0.33
N GLY A 31 -5.03 -1.30 1.11
CA GLY A 31 -6.08 -2.28 0.80
C GLY A 31 -6.73 -2.02 -0.56
N SER A 32 -6.99 -0.76 -0.91
CA SER A 32 -7.52 -0.39 -2.23
C SER A 32 -6.53 -0.70 -3.37
N LEU A 33 -5.22 -0.47 -3.19
CA LEU A 33 -4.20 -0.83 -4.18
C LEU A 33 -4.13 -2.35 -4.36
N GLU A 34 -4.15 -3.13 -3.28
CA GLU A 34 -4.16 -4.59 -3.35
C GLU A 34 -5.39 -5.13 -4.10
N SER A 35 -6.58 -4.62 -3.81
CA SER A 35 -7.79 -4.98 -4.55
C SER A 35 -7.69 -4.57 -6.01
N THR A 36 -7.17 -3.39 -6.30
CA THR A 36 -7.00 -2.89 -7.67
C THR A 36 -6.05 -3.79 -8.47
N ILE A 37 -4.92 -4.22 -7.89
CA ILE A 37 -4.00 -5.17 -8.53
C ILE A 37 -4.73 -6.47 -8.88
N THR A 38 -5.49 -7.04 -7.94
CA THR A 38 -6.28 -8.26 -8.16
C THR A 38 -7.26 -8.11 -9.32
N LEU A 39 -7.98 -6.98 -9.41
CA LEU A 39 -8.93 -6.73 -10.51
C LEU A 39 -8.22 -6.59 -11.86
N ASN A 40 -7.08 -5.88 -11.90
CA ASN A 40 -6.32 -5.71 -13.14
C ASN A 40 -5.70 -7.02 -13.62
N ILE A 41 -5.26 -7.91 -12.72
CA ILE A 41 -4.84 -9.27 -13.09
C ILE A 41 -6.00 -10.02 -13.76
N GLY A 42 -7.21 -9.93 -13.22
CA GLY A 42 -8.40 -10.53 -13.84
C GLY A 42 -8.67 -10.00 -15.25
N VAL A 43 -8.63 -8.67 -15.42
CA VAL A 43 -8.83 -8.04 -16.73
C VAL A 43 -7.76 -8.49 -17.74
N LEU A 44 -6.48 -8.46 -17.36
CA LEU A 44 -5.37 -8.86 -18.24
C LEU A 44 -5.39 -10.37 -18.54
N ALA A 45 -5.87 -11.20 -17.62
CA ALA A 45 -6.06 -12.63 -17.86
C ALA A 45 -7.26 -12.93 -18.78
N GLY A 46 -7.99 -11.92 -19.26
CA GLY A 46 -9.07 -12.06 -20.23
C GLY A 46 -10.45 -12.34 -19.61
N TYR A 47 -10.63 -12.13 -18.31
CA TYR A 47 -11.95 -12.24 -17.70
C TYR A 47 -12.83 -11.04 -18.10
N GLU A 48 -14.02 -11.32 -18.64
CA GLU A 48 -14.94 -10.29 -19.15
C GLU A 48 -15.52 -9.39 -18.06
N LYS A 49 -15.67 -9.91 -16.84
CA LYS A 49 -16.23 -9.18 -15.70
C LYS A 49 -15.12 -8.68 -14.80
N MET A 50 -15.20 -7.41 -14.43
CA MET A 50 -14.27 -6.81 -13.46
C MET A 50 -14.21 -7.59 -12.13
N PHE A 51 -15.36 -8.11 -11.67
CA PHE A 51 -15.48 -8.95 -10.48
C PHE A 51 -15.82 -10.40 -10.85
N ASP A 52 -14.98 -11.04 -11.66
CA ASP A 52 -15.13 -12.47 -11.96
C ASP A 52 -14.72 -13.31 -10.75
N SER A 53 -15.64 -14.12 -10.22
CA SER A 53 -15.39 -14.96 -9.05
C SER A 53 -14.29 -15.99 -9.29
N ARG A 54 -14.06 -16.42 -10.53
CA ARG A 54 -12.98 -17.36 -10.88
C ARG A 54 -11.62 -16.72 -10.67
N ALA A 55 -11.45 -15.47 -11.13
CA ALA A 55 -10.23 -14.71 -10.90
C ALA A 55 -9.98 -14.50 -9.40
N LEU A 56 -11.02 -14.16 -8.64
CA LEU A 56 -10.92 -13.98 -7.19
C LEU A 56 -10.54 -15.27 -6.46
N ILE A 57 -11.11 -16.41 -6.82
CA ILE A 57 -10.78 -17.73 -6.24
C ILE A 57 -9.31 -18.08 -6.50
N LEU A 58 -8.81 -17.87 -7.72
CA LEU A 58 -7.41 -18.13 -8.07
C LEU A 58 -6.44 -17.24 -7.28
N LEU A 59 -6.83 -16.00 -7.00
CA LEU A 59 -5.97 -15.01 -6.34
C LEU A 59 -6.12 -14.99 -4.81
N ALA A 60 -7.17 -15.61 -4.24
CA ALA A 60 -7.52 -15.50 -2.83
C ALA A 60 -6.39 -15.88 -1.84
N HIS A 61 -5.57 -16.86 -2.21
CA HIS A 61 -4.47 -17.36 -1.36
C HIS A 61 -3.10 -16.89 -1.82
N SER A 62 -3.04 -16.04 -2.84
CA SER A 62 -1.79 -15.48 -3.34
C SER A 62 -1.31 -14.33 -2.46
N ASN A 63 -0.05 -14.39 -2.06
CA ASN A 63 0.59 -13.27 -1.36
C ASN A 63 0.84 -12.10 -2.32
N PHE A 64 1.14 -10.93 -1.77
CA PHE A 64 1.31 -9.72 -2.57
C PHE A 64 2.39 -9.84 -3.65
N GLN A 65 3.53 -10.48 -3.34
CA GLN A 65 4.61 -10.67 -4.31
C GLN A 65 4.19 -11.55 -5.48
N GLN A 66 3.44 -12.62 -5.19
CA GLN A 66 2.88 -13.49 -6.22
C GLN A 66 1.94 -12.71 -7.14
N ARG A 67 1.05 -11.87 -6.58
CA ARG A 67 0.15 -11.02 -7.37
C ARG A 67 0.92 -10.02 -8.23
N LEU A 68 1.94 -9.38 -7.69
CA LEU A 68 2.75 -8.42 -8.44
C LEU A 68 3.53 -9.09 -9.58
N HIS A 69 4.04 -10.30 -9.35
CA HIS A 69 4.72 -11.08 -10.39
C HIS A 69 3.74 -11.51 -11.49
N MET A 70 2.54 -11.99 -11.13
CA MET A 70 1.48 -12.31 -12.09
C MET A 70 1.10 -11.10 -12.95
N LEU A 71 0.95 -9.92 -12.34
CA LEU A 71 0.68 -8.67 -13.06
C LEU A 71 1.78 -8.37 -14.08
N GLY A 72 3.05 -8.44 -13.67
CA GLY A 72 4.20 -8.22 -14.56
C GLY A 72 4.25 -9.21 -15.73
N SER A 73 4.11 -10.50 -15.45
CA SER A 73 4.13 -11.54 -16.48
C SER A 73 2.96 -11.41 -17.48
N LEU A 74 1.77 -11.05 -17.01
CA LEU A 74 0.63 -10.80 -17.90
C LEU A 74 0.88 -9.58 -18.80
N CYS A 75 1.40 -8.48 -18.23
CA CYS A 75 1.76 -7.31 -19.02
C CYS A 75 2.78 -7.66 -20.11
N GLU A 76 3.84 -8.38 -19.76
CA GLU A 76 4.89 -8.81 -20.68
C GLU A 76 4.35 -9.70 -21.80
N PHE A 77 3.55 -10.70 -21.45
CA PHE A 77 2.90 -11.60 -22.42
C PHE A 77 2.00 -10.84 -23.42
N LEU A 78 1.29 -9.82 -22.93
CA LEU A 78 0.33 -9.04 -23.71
C LEU A 78 0.95 -7.91 -24.52
N LEU A 79 2.26 -7.64 -24.42
CA LEU A 79 2.91 -6.51 -25.08
C LEU A 79 2.72 -6.47 -26.59
N VAL A 80 2.66 -7.64 -27.24
CA VAL A 80 2.52 -7.74 -28.70
C VAL A 80 1.16 -7.19 -29.15
N ASP A 81 0.10 -7.55 -28.43
CA ASP A 81 -1.27 -7.15 -28.75
C ASP A 81 -1.65 -5.80 -28.14
N TYR A 82 -0.98 -5.42 -27.04
CA TYR A 82 -1.26 -4.22 -26.26
C TYR A 82 0.04 -3.44 -25.94
N PRO A 83 0.64 -2.74 -26.94
CA PRO A 83 1.91 -2.04 -26.77
C PRO A 83 1.92 -0.95 -25.68
N GLN A 84 0.76 -0.41 -25.31
CA GLN A 84 0.62 0.53 -24.20
C GLN A 84 1.11 -0.02 -22.85
N LEU A 85 1.20 -1.34 -22.71
CA LEU A 85 1.70 -1.98 -21.50
C LEU A 85 3.22 -1.89 -21.36
N ALA A 86 3.96 -1.37 -22.35
CA ALA A 86 5.42 -1.31 -22.35
C ALA A 86 6.04 -0.64 -21.12
N SER A 87 5.31 0.27 -20.46
CA SER A 87 5.78 0.93 -19.23
C SER A 87 5.53 0.14 -17.94
N TYR A 88 5.08 -1.12 -18.01
CA TYR A 88 4.65 -1.90 -16.82
C TYR A 88 5.76 -2.01 -15.76
N GLU A 89 7.03 -2.16 -16.14
CA GLU A 89 8.13 -2.26 -15.17
C GLU A 89 8.24 -1.00 -14.29
N SER A 90 8.00 0.17 -14.87
CA SER A 90 8.03 1.44 -14.13
C SER A 90 6.89 1.52 -13.11
N VAL A 91 5.73 0.97 -13.46
CA VAL A 91 4.55 0.89 -12.59
C VAL A 91 4.77 -0.13 -11.48
N VAL A 92 5.33 -1.31 -11.81
CA VAL A 92 5.72 -2.33 -10.81
C VAL A 92 6.70 -1.73 -9.80
N LYS A 93 7.73 -1.01 -10.24
CA LYS A 93 8.68 -0.33 -9.34
C LYS A 93 8.00 0.69 -8.41
N LYS A 94 6.98 1.42 -8.89
CA LYS A 94 6.19 2.34 -8.04
C LYS A 94 5.39 1.56 -6.98
N ILE A 95 4.79 0.44 -7.36
CA ILE A 95 4.05 -0.44 -6.44
C ILE A 95 5.00 -1.03 -5.38
N GLU A 96 6.19 -1.49 -5.76
CA GLU A 96 7.20 -1.98 -4.81
C GLU A 96 7.69 -0.87 -3.86
N ALA A 97 7.89 0.34 -4.37
CA ALA A 97 8.25 1.49 -3.55
C ALA A 97 7.15 1.83 -2.52
N ALA A 98 5.87 1.79 -2.94
CA ALA A 98 4.73 1.96 -2.06
C ALA A 98 4.66 0.85 -1.00
N GLN A 99 4.87 -0.40 -1.39
CA GLN A 99 4.93 -1.53 -0.46
C GLN A 99 6.03 -1.35 0.59
N LYS A 100 7.24 -1.00 0.16
CA LYS A 100 8.37 -0.77 1.06
C LYS A 100 8.10 0.36 2.04
N ALA A 101 7.51 1.46 1.57
CA ALA A 101 7.13 2.60 2.40
C ALA A 101 6.06 2.21 3.44
N ARG A 102 4.99 1.54 3.02
CA ARG A 102 3.93 1.06 3.92
C ARG A 102 4.45 0.06 4.94
N ASN A 103 5.31 -0.87 4.51
CA ASN A 103 5.81 -1.92 5.39
C ASN A 103 6.61 -1.35 6.56
N LYS A 104 7.30 -0.23 6.37
CA LYS A 104 8.01 0.49 7.41
C LYS A 104 7.13 0.86 8.61
N TYR A 105 5.84 1.14 8.40
CA TYR A 105 4.93 1.57 9.46
C TYR A 105 3.88 0.53 9.84
N ALA A 106 3.54 -0.38 8.93
CA ALA A 106 2.54 -1.41 9.17
C ALA A 106 3.11 -2.70 9.77
N HIS A 107 4.40 -3.01 9.51
CA HIS A 107 5.06 -4.20 10.07
C HIS A 107 5.97 -3.89 11.24
N ASN A 108 6.52 -2.69 11.31
CA ASN A 108 7.27 -2.24 12.47
C ASN A 108 6.31 -1.58 13.46
N SER A 109 6.54 -1.77 14.76
CA SER A 109 5.78 -1.06 15.77
C SER A 109 6.03 0.45 15.66
N VAL A 110 4.96 1.24 15.61
CA VAL A 110 4.99 2.70 15.77
C VAL A 110 4.58 2.99 17.21
N VAL A 111 5.49 3.56 17.99
CA VAL A 111 5.32 3.73 19.44
C VAL A 111 5.57 5.19 19.82
N PHE A 112 4.76 5.70 20.73
CA PHE A 112 5.00 7.02 21.33
C PHE A 112 5.97 6.86 22.51
N ASN A 113 7.09 7.59 22.46
CA ASN A 113 8.05 7.66 23.54
C ASN A 113 7.67 8.83 24.46
N GLU A 114 7.20 8.53 25.67
CA GLU A 114 6.79 9.54 26.65
C GLU A 114 7.95 10.41 27.17
N GLU A 115 9.18 9.89 27.17
CA GLU A 115 10.35 10.63 27.67
C GLU A 115 10.81 11.70 26.67
N THR A 116 10.76 11.40 25.37
CA THR A 116 11.20 12.31 24.31
C THR A 116 10.04 13.09 23.70
N GLY A 117 8.80 12.67 23.93
CA GLY A 117 7.60 13.23 23.30
C GLY A 117 7.52 12.94 21.80
N LYS A 118 8.26 11.95 21.30
CA LYS A 118 8.37 11.63 19.87
C LYS A 118 7.78 10.28 19.51
N MET A 119 7.40 10.13 18.25
CA MET A 119 7.05 8.84 17.67
C MET A 119 8.31 8.13 17.18
N ASN A 120 8.41 6.84 17.45
CA ASN A 120 9.51 6.01 17.00
C ASN A 120 9.01 4.76 16.27
N THR A 121 9.82 4.25 15.36
CA THR A 121 9.64 2.92 14.79
C THR A 121 10.91 2.10 14.91
N SER A 122 10.75 0.81 15.13
CA SER A 122 11.86 -0.14 15.30
C SER A 122 11.76 -1.24 14.26
N SER A 123 12.84 -1.41 13.49
CA SER A 123 12.97 -2.48 12.52
C SER A 123 14.01 -3.51 12.97
N PHE A 124 13.77 -4.77 12.62
CA PHE A 124 14.62 -5.89 12.99
C PHE A 124 15.02 -6.66 11.74
N SER A 125 16.32 -6.92 11.58
CA SER A 125 16.84 -7.80 10.52
C SER A 125 17.80 -8.82 11.12
N SER A 126 17.59 -10.09 10.78
CA SER A 126 18.44 -11.21 11.16
C SER A 126 19.27 -11.76 10.00
N ARG A 127 19.17 -11.18 8.80
CA ARG A 127 19.99 -11.60 7.64
C ARG A 127 21.46 -11.28 7.90
N GLY A 128 22.26 -12.31 8.13
CA GLY A 128 23.70 -12.24 8.42
C GLY A 128 24.03 -11.94 9.89
N LYS A 129 23.64 -10.77 10.38
CA LYS A 129 23.78 -10.38 11.80
C LYS A 129 22.53 -9.66 12.28
N LEU A 130 22.22 -9.81 13.57
CA LEU A 130 21.13 -9.10 14.22
C LEU A 130 21.35 -7.59 14.14
N LYS A 131 20.42 -6.87 13.52
CA LYS A 131 20.41 -5.40 13.46
C LYS A 131 19.06 -4.90 13.96
N LEU A 132 19.09 -4.16 15.06
CA LEU A 132 17.98 -3.35 15.54
C LEU A 132 18.23 -1.92 15.07
N ASN A 133 17.27 -1.32 14.39
CA ASN A 133 17.32 0.09 14.02
C ASN A 133 16.07 0.78 14.54
N THR A 134 16.25 1.84 15.32
CA THR A 134 15.19 2.69 15.83
C THR A 134 15.35 4.08 15.24
N GLU A 135 14.26 4.64 14.73
CA GLU A 135 14.25 5.94 14.07
C GLU A 135 13.05 6.77 14.52
N ASP A 136 13.19 8.09 14.48
CA ASP A 136 12.11 9.03 14.72
C ASP A 136 11.12 9.02 13.53
N VAL A 137 9.83 9.10 13.83
CA VAL A 137 8.74 9.12 12.85
C VAL A 137 8.02 10.46 12.92
N GLU A 138 8.12 11.25 11.87
CA GLU A 138 7.30 12.43 11.68
C GLU A 138 6.02 12.07 10.91
N LEU A 139 4.96 12.86 11.13
CA LEU A 139 3.67 12.66 10.48
C LEU A 139 3.80 12.68 8.94
N CYS A 140 4.64 13.58 8.42
CA CYS A 140 4.91 13.71 6.99
C CYS A 140 5.48 12.43 6.36
N HIS A 141 6.18 11.59 7.14
CA HIS A 141 6.72 10.35 6.61
C HIS A 141 5.62 9.30 6.32
N ILE A 142 4.54 9.29 7.11
CA ILE A 142 3.38 8.40 6.88
C ILE A 142 2.50 8.95 5.75
N GLN A 143 2.36 10.28 5.68
CA GLN A 143 1.70 10.96 4.57
C GLN A 143 2.40 10.64 3.24
N GLU A 144 3.73 10.68 3.22
CA GLU A 144 4.53 10.32 2.05
C GLU A 144 4.33 8.85 1.63
N ALA A 145 4.18 7.92 2.57
CA ALA A 145 3.82 6.54 2.26
C ALA A 145 2.43 6.46 1.61
N SER A 146 1.45 7.24 2.10
CA SER A 146 0.11 7.33 1.51
C SER A 146 0.15 7.91 0.09
N SER A 147 0.95 8.96 -0.14
CA SER A 147 1.17 9.56 -1.46
C SER A 147 1.72 8.54 -2.45
N LYS A 148 2.76 7.79 -2.07
CA LYS A 148 3.34 6.74 -2.93
C LYS A 148 2.33 5.66 -3.29
N ILE A 149 1.48 5.23 -2.35
CA ILE A 149 0.41 4.26 -2.62
C ILE A 149 -0.57 4.83 -3.65
N HIS A 150 -1.00 6.08 -3.46
CA HIS A 150 -1.94 6.72 -4.37
C HIS A 150 -1.37 6.93 -5.77
N GLU A 151 -0.12 7.37 -5.89
CA GLU A 151 0.59 7.48 -7.17
C GLU A 151 0.72 6.13 -7.88
N ALA A 152 1.03 5.06 -7.14
CA ALA A 152 1.09 3.71 -7.70
C ALA A 152 -0.28 3.25 -8.23
N MET A 153 -1.37 3.57 -7.52
CA MET A 153 -2.73 3.31 -8.01
C MET A 153 -3.04 4.08 -9.29
N CYS A 154 -2.69 5.37 -9.34
CA CYS A 154 -2.89 6.23 -10.51
C CYS A 154 -2.10 5.70 -11.72
N ALA A 155 -0.84 5.33 -11.51
CA ALA A 155 0.02 4.76 -12.55
C ALA A 155 -0.50 3.42 -13.08
N LEU A 156 -0.97 2.54 -12.18
CA LEU A 156 -1.59 1.27 -12.57
C LEU A 156 -2.89 1.48 -13.36
N HIS A 157 -3.73 2.43 -12.93
CA HIS A 157 -4.94 2.79 -13.67
C HIS A 157 -4.60 3.27 -15.08
N ALA A 158 -3.64 4.17 -15.22
CA ALA A 158 -3.22 4.70 -16.50
C ALA A 158 -2.63 3.61 -17.42
N LEU A 159 -1.84 2.69 -16.86
CA LEU A 159 -1.26 1.57 -17.60
C LEU A 159 -2.34 0.69 -18.24
N VAL A 160 -3.35 0.27 -17.47
CA VAL A 160 -4.34 -0.69 -17.94
C VAL A 160 -5.45 -0.04 -18.75
N THR A 161 -5.86 1.18 -18.40
CA THR A 161 -7.01 1.84 -19.04
C THR A 161 -6.63 2.83 -20.13
N THR A 162 -5.34 3.17 -20.27
CA THR A 162 -4.81 4.27 -21.11
C THR A 162 -5.33 5.66 -20.74
N LYS A 163 -6.07 5.79 -19.63
CA LYS A 163 -6.60 7.06 -19.14
C LYS A 163 -5.73 7.57 -18.01
N GLU A 164 -5.16 8.74 -18.20
CA GLU A 164 -4.41 9.41 -17.15
C GLU A 164 -5.33 9.69 -15.95
N MET A 165 -4.86 9.31 -14.76
CA MET A 165 -5.48 9.67 -13.51
C MET A 165 -4.47 10.49 -12.72
N LYS A 166 -4.75 11.78 -12.53
CA LYS A 166 -3.88 12.63 -11.74
C LYS A 166 -3.94 12.23 -10.26
N PRO A 167 -2.85 12.39 -9.48
CA PRO A 167 -2.90 12.29 -8.04
C PRO A 167 -3.91 13.27 -7.43
N LEU A 168 -4.49 12.94 -6.27
CA LEU A 168 -5.55 13.72 -5.63
C LEU A 168 -5.21 15.20 -5.45
N TRP A 169 -3.96 15.52 -5.13
CA TRP A 169 -3.49 16.90 -4.91
C TRP A 169 -3.29 17.71 -6.20
N GLU A 170 -3.42 17.09 -7.37
CA GLU A 170 -3.36 17.73 -8.69
C GLU A 170 -4.73 17.76 -9.39
N ARG A 171 -5.79 17.33 -8.69
CA ARG A 171 -7.16 17.37 -9.21
C ARG A 171 -7.79 18.70 -8.83
N ASP A 172 -8.39 19.36 -9.80
CA ASP A 172 -9.34 20.45 -9.53
C ASP A 172 -10.59 19.81 -8.90
N ILE A 173 -10.86 20.11 -7.62
CA ILE A 173 -12.04 19.64 -6.89
C ILE A 173 -13.18 20.64 -7.09
#